data_AF-A0A803U0E7-F1
#
_entry.id   AF-A0A803U0E7-F1
#
_cell.length_a   1.000
_cell.length_b   1.000
_cell.length_c   1.000
_cell.angle_alpha   90.00
_cell.angle_beta   90.00
_cell.angle_gamma   90.00
#
_symmetry.space_group_name_H-M   'P 1'
#
loop_
_entity.id
_entity.type
_entity.pdbx_description
1 polymer ?
#
loop_
_entity_poly.entity_id
_entity_poly.type
_entity_poly.pdbx_seq_one_letter_code
_entity_poly.pdbx_strand_id
1 'polypeptide(L)'
;MRPPSPSVVSQDLNPKIHSCFANRFKIQCRIKLSTEALPLFTQLLDECWVEGKITRYPKCLHAVLGLMMNLSLQHSLVIQEFAEEITQKCMSLVNSKEGRIVTRAIGLLSHILPVSLVALEEAMKQGVVKKMIKFLKTGEEATSGYALKTLAACVRNSRQAQEQIVKSDKKCSTFLKLLRSQNDVVVGNAAFCLGKCLEVPGMATNLLDTNVVKILLKVAGREAEKTQAQENAAIALGKLCNADARQVSPQDHAEYLWAPELVEGTLSKTLRLYNKREEGGLNIQAQCREDASSPPGISSEM
;
A
#
# COMPACT_ATOMS: atom_id res chain seq x y z
N MET A 1 -19.52 -0.63 65.06
CA MET A 1 -19.24 0.17 63.85
C MET A 1 -18.39 -0.67 62.90
N ARG A 2 -18.88 -0.96 61.69
CA ARG A 2 -18.14 -1.68 60.63
C ARG A 2 -17.30 -0.67 59.82
N PRO A 3 -16.14 -1.05 59.27
CA PRO A 3 -15.41 -0.21 58.33
C PRO A 3 -16.16 -0.14 56.99
N PRO A 4 -16.06 0.96 56.22
CA PRO A 4 -16.70 1.07 54.92
C PRO A 4 -15.96 0.25 53.87
N SER A 5 -16.72 -0.33 52.94
CA SER A 5 -16.27 -1.13 51.80
C SER A 5 -15.59 -0.28 50.71
N PRO A 6 -14.60 -0.82 49.99
CA PRO A 6 -13.93 -0.12 48.90
C PRO A 6 -14.74 -0.27 47.61
N SER A 7 -15.43 0.78 47.19
CA SER A 7 -15.94 0.84 45.82
C SER A 7 -16.14 2.28 45.36
N VAL A 8 -15.70 2.50 44.12
CA VAL A 8 -16.00 3.64 43.23
C VAL A 8 -15.07 4.85 43.34
N VAL A 9 -13.79 4.66 43.00
CA VAL A 9 -13.00 5.73 42.34
C VAL A 9 -12.24 5.11 41.17
N SER A 10 -12.96 4.66 40.16
CA SER A 10 -12.39 4.41 38.85
C SER A 10 -13.53 4.44 37.83
N GLN A 11 -13.79 5.61 37.25
CA GLN A 11 -14.33 5.80 35.91
C GLN A 11 -14.84 7.23 35.77
N ASP A 12 -14.04 8.08 35.13
CA ASP A 12 -14.48 8.88 33.98
C ASP A 12 -13.33 9.77 33.47
N LEU A 13 -12.25 9.12 33.02
CA LEU A 13 -11.40 9.76 32.02
C LEU A 13 -11.99 9.45 30.64
N ASN A 14 -12.39 10.51 29.95
CA ASN A 14 -12.94 10.50 28.59
C ASN A 14 -12.17 9.52 27.67
N PRO A 15 -12.85 8.62 26.94
CA PRO A 15 -12.21 7.61 26.07
C PRO A 15 -11.28 8.22 25.00
N LYS A 16 -11.49 9.49 24.61
CA LYS A 16 -10.57 10.23 23.75
C LYS A 16 -9.23 10.54 24.44
N ILE A 17 -9.23 10.80 25.74
CA ILE A 17 -8.03 11.04 26.55
C ILE A 17 -7.25 9.74 26.75
N HIS A 18 -7.95 8.62 27.00
CA HIS A 18 -7.34 7.27 27.05
C HIS A 18 -6.69 6.88 25.71
N SER A 19 -7.36 7.12 24.58
CA SER A 19 -6.81 6.90 23.24
C SER A 19 -5.60 7.78 22.96
N CYS A 20 -5.67 9.07 23.34
CA CYS A 20 -4.58 10.02 23.15
C CYS A 20 -3.35 9.67 24.01
N PHE A 21 -3.53 9.28 25.27
CA PHE A 21 -2.44 8.83 26.14
C PHE A 21 -1.83 7.49 25.69
N ALA A 22 -2.65 6.51 25.29
CA ALA A 22 -2.16 5.25 24.76
C ALA A 22 -1.38 5.44 23.44
N ASN A 23 -1.82 6.36 22.59
CA ASN A 23 -1.11 6.72 21.36
C ASN A 23 0.17 7.49 21.66
N ARG A 24 0.16 8.44 22.60
CA ARG A 24 1.36 9.21 22.99
C ARG A 24 2.40 8.32 23.68
N PHE A 25 1.99 7.39 24.54
CA PHE A 25 2.86 6.37 25.15
C PHE A 25 3.40 5.38 24.10
N LYS A 26 2.57 4.91 23.16
CA LYS A 26 3.03 4.09 22.02
C LYS A 26 4.02 4.85 21.13
N ILE A 27 3.78 6.12 20.87
CA ILE A 27 4.68 6.98 20.08
C ILE A 27 5.99 7.21 20.84
N GLN A 28 5.95 7.46 22.16
CA GLN A 28 7.13 7.74 22.97
C GLN A 28 7.98 6.48 23.24
N CYS A 29 7.34 5.32 23.47
CA CYS A 29 8.01 4.02 23.48
C CYS A 29 8.57 3.65 22.10
N ARG A 30 7.88 4.00 21.00
CA ARG A 30 8.35 3.79 19.62
C ARG A 30 9.52 4.68 19.24
N ILE A 31 9.51 5.97 19.60
CA ILE A 31 10.60 6.90 19.31
C ILE A 31 11.89 6.40 19.97
N LYS A 32 11.82 6.04 21.27
CA LYS A 32 12.97 5.45 21.99
C LYS A 32 13.39 4.07 21.47
N LEU A 33 12.45 3.21 21.04
CA LEU A 33 12.81 1.93 20.38
C LEU A 33 13.35 2.12 18.95
N SER A 34 12.94 3.15 18.23
CA SER A 34 13.21 3.22 16.79
C SER A 34 14.63 3.61 16.44
N THR A 35 15.25 4.55 17.18
CA THR A 35 16.59 5.07 16.89
C THR A 35 17.70 4.09 17.28
N GLU A 36 17.51 3.30 18.33
CA GLU A 36 18.56 2.39 18.84
C GLU A 36 18.26 0.90 18.59
N ALA A 37 16.99 0.48 18.48
CA ALA A 37 16.67 -0.94 18.36
C ALA A 37 16.59 -1.45 16.92
N LEU A 38 16.41 -0.58 15.91
CA LEU A 38 16.33 -1.03 14.52
C LEU A 38 17.64 -1.68 14.02
N PRO A 39 18.84 -1.12 14.31
CA PRO A 39 20.11 -1.81 14.05
C PRO A 39 20.25 -3.14 14.79
N LEU A 40 19.76 -3.21 16.03
CA LEU A 40 19.78 -4.46 16.81
C LEU A 40 18.87 -5.52 16.19
N PHE A 41 17.73 -5.12 15.63
CA PHE A 41 16.85 -6.04 14.90
C PHE A 41 17.49 -6.52 13.60
N THR A 42 18.17 -5.65 12.85
CA THR A 42 18.84 -6.10 11.62
C THR A 42 20.00 -7.05 11.93
N GLN A 43 20.77 -6.82 12.99
CA GLN A 43 21.79 -7.78 13.47
C GLN A 43 21.16 -9.12 13.90
N LEU A 44 20.07 -9.07 14.66
CA LEU A 44 19.37 -10.28 15.11
C LEU A 44 18.77 -11.07 13.93
N LEU A 45 18.38 -10.39 12.85
CA LEU A 45 17.98 -11.06 11.60
C LEU A 45 19.16 -11.85 11.01
N ASP A 46 20.38 -11.33 11.02
CA ASP A 46 21.57 -12.04 10.51
C ASP A 46 21.93 -13.26 11.36
N GLU A 47 21.75 -13.16 12.68
CA GLU A 47 21.97 -14.30 13.58
C GLU A 47 20.90 -15.39 13.41
N CYS A 48 19.65 -14.98 13.16
CA CYS A 48 18.53 -15.90 13.03
C CYS A 48 18.41 -16.51 11.62
N TRP A 49 18.91 -15.84 10.60
CA TRP A 49 18.71 -16.18 9.20
C TRP A 49 19.99 -16.06 8.37
N VAL A 50 20.31 -17.16 7.67
CA VAL A 50 21.31 -17.18 6.61
C VAL A 50 20.62 -17.70 5.36
N GLU A 51 20.76 -16.97 4.26
CA GLU A 51 20.10 -17.32 3.00
C GLU A 51 20.45 -18.75 2.56
N GLY A 52 19.43 -19.47 2.09
CA GLY A 52 19.58 -20.86 1.62
C GLY A 52 19.76 -21.92 2.72
N LYS A 53 19.78 -21.54 4.01
CA LYS A 53 19.89 -22.46 5.14
C LYS A 53 18.58 -22.59 5.92
N ILE A 54 18.45 -23.70 6.67
CA ILE A 54 17.34 -23.89 7.61
C ILE A 54 17.47 -22.83 8.72
N THR A 55 16.37 -22.14 9.02
CA THR A 55 16.34 -21.12 10.05
C THR A 55 16.66 -21.72 11.42
N ARG A 56 17.68 -21.20 12.09
CA ARG A 56 18.14 -21.71 13.39
C ARG A 56 17.13 -21.41 14.51
N TYR A 57 16.47 -20.26 14.42
CA TYR A 57 15.50 -19.78 15.42
C TYR A 57 14.22 -19.21 14.78
N PRO A 58 13.37 -20.05 14.15
CA PRO A 58 12.21 -19.56 13.37
C PRO A 58 11.16 -18.82 14.21
N LYS A 59 11.02 -19.17 15.49
CA LYS A 59 10.12 -18.46 16.43
C LYS A 59 10.64 -17.05 16.73
N CYS A 60 11.94 -16.91 17.00
CA CYS A 60 12.57 -15.61 17.26
C CYS A 60 12.50 -14.73 16.00
N LEU A 61 12.85 -15.29 14.84
CA LEU A 61 12.76 -14.58 13.56
C LEU A 61 11.34 -14.08 13.28
N HIS A 62 10.32 -14.93 13.48
CA HIS A 62 8.94 -14.53 13.32
C HIS A 62 8.54 -13.40 14.28
N ALA A 63 8.97 -13.46 15.55
CA ALA A 63 8.68 -12.45 16.55
C ALA A 63 9.35 -11.10 16.22
N VAL A 64 10.61 -11.11 15.83
CA VAL A 64 11.37 -9.92 15.43
C VAL A 64 10.75 -9.25 14.22
N LEU A 65 10.42 -10.02 13.17
CA LEU A 65 9.73 -9.47 11.99
C LEU A 65 8.36 -8.89 12.35
N GLY A 66 7.62 -9.53 13.27
CA GLY A 66 6.36 -9.01 13.79
C GLY A 66 6.53 -7.68 14.52
N LEU A 67 7.59 -7.55 15.32
CA LEU A 67 7.91 -6.32 16.02
C LEU A 67 8.31 -5.20 15.03
N MET A 68 9.23 -5.48 14.10
CA MET A 68 9.64 -4.52 13.07
C MET A 68 8.45 -4.05 12.22
N MET A 69 7.56 -4.96 11.85
CA MET A 69 6.33 -4.64 11.12
C MET A 69 5.39 -3.71 11.91
N ASN A 70 5.28 -3.94 13.22
CA ASN A 70 4.48 -3.07 14.09
C ASN A 70 5.13 -1.69 14.27
N LEU A 71 6.46 -1.63 14.36
CA LEU A 71 7.20 -0.37 14.43
C LEU A 71 7.06 0.44 13.13
N SER A 72 7.04 -0.24 11.97
CA SER A 72 6.93 0.38 10.64
C SER A 72 5.53 0.87 10.26
N LEU A 73 4.52 0.70 11.11
CA LEU A 73 3.18 1.27 10.89
C LEU A 73 3.17 2.81 10.92
N GLN A 74 4.17 3.43 11.55
CA GLN A 74 4.36 4.87 11.53
C GLN A 74 5.72 5.17 10.92
N HIS A 75 5.72 6.04 9.90
CA HIS A 75 6.93 6.42 9.19
C HIS A 75 7.81 7.28 10.10
N SER A 76 9.10 6.94 10.16
CA SER A 76 10.13 7.71 10.86
C SER A 76 11.36 7.83 9.96
N LEU A 77 12.18 8.85 10.21
CA LEU A 77 13.45 9.03 9.50
C LEU A 77 14.36 7.81 9.65
N VAL A 78 14.33 7.15 10.81
CA VAL A 78 15.12 5.94 11.06
C VAL A 78 14.65 4.78 10.17
N ILE A 79 13.34 4.58 10.01
CA ILE A 79 12.82 3.55 9.11
C ILE A 79 13.27 3.81 7.67
N GLN A 80 13.34 5.08 7.27
CA GLN A 80 13.78 5.48 5.93
C GLN A 80 15.29 5.25 5.73
N GLU A 81 16.10 5.54 6.75
CA GLU A 81 17.55 5.31 6.75
C GLU A 81 17.90 3.83 6.56
N PHE A 82 17.23 2.93 7.29
CA PHE A 82 17.45 1.48 7.20
C PHE A 82 16.58 0.77 6.15
N ALA A 83 15.83 1.51 5.33
CA ALA A 83 14.83 0.95 4.43
C ALA A 83 15.43 -0.02 3.40
N GLU A 84 16.61 0.30 2.85
CA GLU A 84 17.29 -0.54 1.88
C GLU A 84 17.73 -1.87 2.50
N GLU A 85 18.42 -1.81 3.64
CA GLU A 85 18.89 -3.00 4.37
C GLU A 85 17.73 -3.91 4.79
N ILE A 86 16.66 -3.33 5.34
CA ILE A 86 15.45 -4.08 5.71
C ILE A 86 14.84 -4.76 4.48
N THR A 87 14.83 -4.07 3.34
CA THR A 87 14.29 -4.61 2.09
C THR A 87 15.12 -5.78 1.58
N GLN A 88 16.45 -5.66 1.57
CA GLN A 88 17.34 -6.76 1.18
C GLN A 88 17.10 -8.01 2.04
N LYS A 89 17.05 -7.84 3.37
CA LYS A 89 16.77 -8.94 4.30
C LYS A 89 15.39 -9.56 4.05
N CYS A 90 14.35 -8.74 3.92
CA CYS A 90 13.00 -9.23 3.64
C CYS A 90 12.92 -10.00 2.32
N MET A 91 13.58 -9.51 1.27
CA MET A 91 13.56 -10.18 -0.04
C MET A 91 14.25 -11.55 -0.02
N SER A 92 15.30 -11.73 0.79
CA SER A 92 15.88 -13.07 1.03
C SER A 92 14.89 -14.01 1.76
N LEU A 93 14.15 -13.47 2.73
CA LEU A 93 13.18 -14.20 3.56
C LEU A 93 11.91 -14.60 2.81
N VAL A 94 11.54 -13.87 1.75
CA VAL A 94 10.39 -14.18 0.89
C VAL A 94 10.51 -15.55 0.23
N ASN A 95 11.72 -16.11 0.13
CA ASN A 95 11.96 -17.47 -0.40
C ASN A 95 11.95 -18.56 0.68
N SER A 96 11.67 -18.21 1.94
CA SER A 96 11.62 -19.17 3.05
C SER A 96 10.51 -20.21 2.86
N LYS A 97 10.74 -21.43 3.38
CA LYS A 97 9.72 -22.49 3.47
C LYS A 97 8.67 -22.22 4.56
N GLU A 98 8.99 -21.32 5.50
CA GLU A 98 8.13 -20.99 6.63
C GLU A 98 7.13 -19.88 6.26
N GLY A 99 5.91 -20.25 5.89
CA GLY A 99 4.88 -19.30 5.40
C GLY A 99 4.58 -18.13 6.34
N ARG A 100 4.67 -18.33 7.65
CA ARG A 100 4.51 -17.25 8.65
C ARG A 100 5.66 -16.23 8.62
N ILE A 101 6.88 -16.66 8.31
CA ILE A 101 8.02 -15.75 8.13
C ILE A 101 7.84 -14.97 6.83
N VAL A 102 7.50 -15.66 5.74
CA VAL A 102 7.21 -15.04 4.44
C VAL A 102 6.14 -13.96 4.57
N THR A 103 5.03 -14.25 5.24
CA THR A 103 3.94 -13.29 5.45
C THR A 103 4.38 -12.05 6.21
N ARG A 104 5.22 -12.19 7.25
CA ARG A 104 5.75 -11.04 8.00
C ARG A 104 6.75 -10.22 7.18
N ALA A 105 7.62 -10.87 6.42
CA ALA A 105 8.57 -10.18 5.53
C ALA A 105 7.84 -9.36 4.45
N ILE A 106 6.84 -9.94 3.79
CA ILE A 106 6.01 -9.23 2.81
C ILE A 106 5.22 -8.09 3.48
N GLY A 107 4.71 -8.33 4.69
CA GLY A 107 4.06 -7.31 5.50
C GLY A 107 4.96 -6.11 5.78
N LEU A 108 6.20 -6.36 6.18
CA LEU A 108 7.19 -5.31 6.40
C LEU A 108 7.52 -4.56 5.10
N LEU A 109 7.77 -5.26 3.98
CA LEU A 109 7.96 -4.64 2.67
C LEU A 109 6.80 -3.70 2.31
N SER A 110 5.56 -4.10 2.59
CA SER A 110 4.37 -3.28 2.29
C SER A 110 4.33 -1.94 3.04
N HIS A 111 5.10 -1.80 4.13
CA HIS A 111 5.24 -0.55 4.89
C HIS A 111 6.48 0.26 4.48
N ILE A 112 7.57 -0.43 4.11
CA ILE A 112 8.86 0.19 3.78
C ILE A 112 8.89 0.75 2.37
N LEU A 113 8.45 -0.01 1.37
CA LEU A 113 8.56 0.41 -0.04
C LEU A 113 7.80 1.71 -0.37
N PRO A 114 6.63 2.02 0.23
CA PRO A 114 5.96 3.30 0.00
C PRO A 114 6.75 4.53 0.42
N VAL A 115 7.74 4.40 1.32
CA VAL A 115 8.43 5.54 1.94
C VAL A 115 9.91 5.67 1.61
N SER A 116 10.46 4.76 0.81
CA SER A 116 11.84 4.86 0.33
C SER A 116 11.92 4.38 -1.11
N LEU A 117 12.30 5.31 -2.01
CA LEU A 117 12.53 4.98 -3.41
C LEU A 117 13.75 4.07 -3.58
N VAL A 118 14.80 4.26 -2.77
CA VAL A 118 16.00 3.40 -2.76
C VAL A 118 15.62 1.96 -2.44
N ALA A 119 14.80 1.76 -1.39
CA ALA A 119 14.27 0.44 -1.05
C ALA A 119 13.39 -0.15 -2.17
N LEU A 120 12.56 0.68 -2.82
CA LEU A 120 11.73 0.24 -3.95
C LEU A 120 12.59 -0.24 -5.12
N GLU A 121 13.63 0.50 -5.49
CA GLU A 121 14.56 0.11 -6.55
C GLU A 121 15.28 -1.20 -6.23
N GLU A 122 15.72 -1.37 -4.98
CA GLU A 122 16.36 -2.60 -4.53
C GLU A 122 15.42 -3.81 -4.59
N ALA A 123 14.18 -3.66 -4.12
CA ALA A 123 13.16 -4.70 -4.26
C ALA A 123 12.87 -5.05 -5.73
N MET A 124 12.87 -4.04 -6.62
CA MET A 124 12.68 -4.23 -8.05
C MET A 124 13.81 -5.04 -8.69
N LYS A 125 15.09 -4.76 -8.35
CA LYS A 125 16.25 -5.56 -8.80
C LYS A 125 16.11 -7.02 -8.39
N GLN A 126 15.59 -7.27 -7.19
CA GLN A 126 15.37 -8.62 -6.65
C GLN A 126 14.06 -9.29 -7.14
N GLY A 127 13.35 -8.68 -8.09
CA GLY A 127 12.18 -9.27 -8.75
C GLY A 127 10.93 -9.36 -7.87
N VAL A 128 10.72 -8.38 -6.98
CA VAL A 128 9.58 -8.32 -6.06
C VAL A 128 8.23 -8.51 -6.76
N VAL A 129 8.03 -7.92 -7.94
CA VAL A 129 6.76 -7.99 -8.68
C VAL A 129 6.38 -9.43 -9.02
N LYS A 130 7.31 -10.18 -9.63
CA LYS A 130 7.09 -11.58 -10.01
C LYS A 130 6.78 -12.44 -8.77
N LYS A 131 7.48 -12.20 -7.65
CA LYS A 131 7.26 -12.91 -6.39
C LYS A 131 5.88 -12.61 -5.82
N MET A 132 5.47 -11.33 -5.76
CA MET A 132 4.15 -10.96 -5.23
C MET A 132 3.00 -11.54 -6.06
N ILE A 133 3.09 -11.49 -7.40
CA ILE A 133 2.08 -12.11 -8.27
C ILE A 133 1.95 -13.62 -7.98
N LYS A 134 3.07 -14.31 -7.71
CA LYS A 134 3.04 -15.73 -7.34
C LYS A 134 2.22 -15.96 -6.05
N PHE A 135 2.42 -15.16 -5.02
CA PHE A 135 1.63 -15.26 -3.77
C PHE A 135 0.15 -14.93 -3.97
N LEU A 136 -0.17 -13.95 -4.80
CA LEU A 136 -1.57 -13.62 -5.11
C LEU A 136 -2.27 -14.75 -5.87
N LYS A 137 -1.54 -15.50 -6.70
CA LYS A 137 -2.07 -16.66 -7.42
C LYS A 137 -2.30 -17.86 -6.49
N THR A 138 -1.49 -18.06 -5.45
CA THR A 138 -1.72 -19.14 -4.47
C THR A 138 -2.89 -18.84 -3.54
N GLY A 139 -3.20 -17.57 -3.28
CA GLY A 139 -4.45 -17.15 -2.65
C GLY A 139 -4.53 -17.34 -1.13
N GLU A 140 -3.39 -17.43 -0.43
CA GLU A 140 -3.35 -17.40 1.03
C GLU A 140 -3.78 -16.01 1.52
N GLU A 141 -4.88 -15.92 2.26
CA GLU A 141 -5.55 -14.65 2.55
C GLU A 141 -4.66 -13.63 3.28
N ALA A 142 -3.99 -14.07 4.34
CA ALA A 142 -3.11 -13.21 5.14
C ALA A 142 -1.95 -12.64 4.32
N THR A 143 -1.34 -13.46 3.46
CA THR A 143 -0.22 -13.05 2.60
C THR A 143 -0.68 -12.21 1.42
N SER A 144 -1.85 -12.51 0.85
CA SER A 144 -2.38 -11.85 -0.33
C SER A 144 -2.63 -10.36 -0.10
N GLY A 145 -3.14 -9.98 1.08
CA GLY A 145 -3.33 -8.58 1.44
C GLY A 145 -2.03 -7.78 1.44
N TYR A 146 -0.97 -8.31 2.04
CA TYR A 146 0.34 -7.65 2.05
C TYR A 146 1.01 -7.67 0.69
N ALA A 147 0.97 -8.80 -0.02
CA ALA A 147 1.54 -8.90 -1.37
C ALA A 147 0.92 -7.88 -2.33
N LEU A 148 -0.39 -7.65 -2.23
CA LEU A 148 -1.09 -6.66 -3.03
C LEU A 148 -0.71 -5.22 -2.65
N LYS A 149 -0.58 -4.91 -1.35
CA LYS A 149 -0.07 -3.60 -0.88
C LYS A 149 1.35 -3.33 -1.37
N THR A 150 2.22 -4.35 -1.34
CA THR A 150 3.59 -4.28 -1.88
C THR A 150 3.58 -3.99 -3.38
N LEU A 151 2.73 -4.69 -4.17
CA LEU A 151 2.58 -4.37 -5.60
C LEU A 151 2.05 -2.96 -5.84
N ALA A 152 1.08 -2.50 -5.03
CA ALA A 152 0.55 -1.15 -5.12
C ALA A 152 1.64 -0.09 -4.90
N ALA A 153 2.59 -0.35 -3.99
CA ALA A 153 3.76 0.50 -3.80
C ALA A 153 4.65 0.53 -5.06
N CYS A 154 4.95 -0.64 -5.64
CA CYS A 154 5.78 -0.74 -6.84
C CYS A 154 5.18 0.00 -8.04
N VAL A 155 3.91 -0.28 -8.40
CA VAL A 155 3.28 0.30 -9.60
C VAL A 155 2.95 1.79 -9.48
N ARG A 156 2.95 2.32 -8.26
CA ARG A 156 2.75 3.75 -8.01
C ARG A 156 3.89 4.58 -8.61
N ASN A 157 5.13 4.10 -8.46
CA ASN A 157 6.34 4.86 -8.76
C ASN A 157 7.20 4.22 -9.86
N SER A 158 6.82 3.07 -10.41
CA SER A 158 7.63 2.36 -11.42
C SER A 158 6.79 1.88 -12.60
N ARG A 159 7.05 2.46 -13.78
CA ARG A 159 6.51 1.97 -15.06
C ARG A 159 6.99 0.55 -15.37
N GLN A 160 8.24 0.24 -15.04
CA GLN A 160 8.80 -1.10 -15.19
C GLN A 160 7.99 -2.14 -14.37
N ALA A 161 7.52 -1.78 -13.17
CA ALA A 161 6.68 -2.67 -12.38
C ALA A 161 5.32 -2.94 -13.05
N GLN A 162 4.70 -1.92 -13.66
CA GLN A 162 3.46 -2.05 -14.41
C GLN A 162 3.64 -3.03 -15.59
N GLU A 163 4.70 -2.84 -16.38
CA GLU A 163 5.04 -3.71 -17.53
C GLU A 163 5.31 -5.15 -17.10
N GLN A 164 6.02 -5.36 -15.99
CA GLN A 164 6.27 -6.70 -15.44
C GLN A 164 4.97 -7.41 -15.02
N ILE A 165 4.00 -6.69 -14.47
CA ILE A 165 2.69 -7.25 -14.14
C ILE A 165 1.95 -7.66 -15.42
N VAL A 166 1.83 -6.76 -16.38
CA VAL A 166 1.12 -7.02 -17.65
C VAL A 166 1.73 -8.20 -18.39
N LYS A 167 3.06 -8.32 -18.39
CA LYS A 167 3.76 -9.48 -18.97
C LYS A 167 3.44 -10.79 -18.25
N SER A 168 3.24 -10.74 -16.93
CA SER A 168 3.02 -11.93 -16.08
C SER A 168 1.56 -12.36 -15.96
N ASP A 169 0.62 -11.45 -16.24
CA ASP A 169 -0.82 -11.67 -16.21
C ASP A 169 -1.50 -10.76 -17.25
N LYS A 170 -1.46 -11.17 -18.53
CA LYS A 170 -1.90 -10.37 -19.68
C LYS A 170 -3.35 -9.89 -19.62
N LYS A 171 -4.21 -10.58 -18.87
CA LYS A 171 -5.63 -10.24 -18.67
C LYS A 171 -5.92 -9.74 -17.26
N CYS A 172 -4.88 -9.49 -16.46
CA CYS A 172 -4.96 -9.15 -15.03
C CYS A 172 -5.96 -10.02 -14.24
N SER A 173 -6.05 -11.31 -14.60
CA SER A 173 -7.02 -12.26 -14.05
C SER A 173 -6.95 -12.35 -12.53
N THR A 174 -5.73 -12.21 -11.98
CA THR A 174 -5.47 -12.18 -10.54
C THR A 174 -6.17 -10.98 -9.87
N PHE A 175 -6.06 -9.78 -10.45
CA PHE A 175 -6.71 -8.60 -9.91
C PHE A 175 -8.24 -8.64 -10.10
N LEU A 176 -8.72 -9.14 -11.24
CA LEU A 176 -10.16 -9.33 -11.47
C LEU A 176 -10.80 -10.26 -10.43
N LYS A 177 -10.07 -11.30 -9.99
CA LYS A 177 -10.49 -12.17 -8.88
C LYS A 177 -10.50 -11.40 -7.55
N LEU A 178 -9.44 -10.65 -7.25
CA LEU A 178 -9.30 -9.90 -5.99
C LEU A 178 -10.33 -8.76 -5.85
N LEU A 179 -10.79 -8.16 -6.95
CA LEU A 179 -11.88 -7.18 -6.96
C LEU A 179 -13.22 -7.73 -6.46
N ARG A 180 -13.37 -9.06 -6.39
CA ARG A 180 -14.56 -9.73 -5.84
C ARG A 180 -14.45 -10.04 -4.35
N SER A 181 -13.36 -9.66 -3.70
CA SER A 181 -13.17 -9.82 -2.26
C SER A 181 -14.18 -9.01 -1.45
N GLN A 182 -14.47 -9.49 -0.23
CA GLN A 182 -15.24 -8.75 0.77
C GLN A 182 -14.37 -7.75 1.53
N ASN A 183 -13.05 -7.89 1.46
CA ASN A 183 -12.12 -6.99 2.13
C ASN A 183 -11.91 -5.72 1.27
N ASP A 184 -12.44 -4.59 1.72
CA ASP A 184 -12.40 -3.32 0.98
C ASP A 184 -10.97 -2.86 0.67
N VAL A 185 -10.03 -3.09 1.60
CA VAL A 185 -8.60 -2.77 1.40
C VAL A 185 -8.00 -3.60 0.27
N VAL A 186 -8.39 -4.88 0.15
CA VAL A 186 -7.94 -5.75 -0.95
C VAL A 186 -8.53 -5.27 -2.27
N VAL A 187 -9.84 -4.98 -2.30
CA VAL A 187 -10.52 -4.48 -3.51
C VAL A 187 -9.90 -3.16 -3.97
N GLY A 188 -9.67 -2.21 -3.06
CA GLY A 188 -9.10 -0.92 -3.39
C GLY A 188 -7.67 -0.98 -3.91
N ASN A 189 -6.82 -1.83 -3.33
CA ASN A 189 -5.45 -2.01 -3.87
C ASN A 189 -5.45 -2.75 -5.21
N ALA A 190 -6.37 -3.72 -5.42
CA ALA A 190 -6.51 -4.40 -6.71
C ALA A 190 -6.97 -3.43 -7.81
N ALA A 191 -7.95 -2.59 -7.51
CA ALA A 191 -8.42 -1.54 -8.41
C ALA A 191 -7.30 -0.54 -8.73
N PHE A 192 -6.53 -0.12 -7.73
CA PHE A 192 -5.37 0.76 -7.92
C PHE A 192 -4.32 0.14 -8.85
N CYS A 193 -3.92 -1.10 -8.59
CA CYS A 193 -2.94 -1.81 -9.43
C CYS A 193 -3.45 -1.98 -10.86
N LEU A 194 -4.72 -2.35 -11.05
CA LEU A 194 -5.34 -2.46 -12.38
C LEU A 194 -5.35 -1.12 -13.10
N GLY A 195 -5.75 -0.04 -12.41
CA GLY A 195 -5.75 1.31 -12.94
C GLY A 195 -4.35 1.83 -13.30
N LYS A 196 -3.29 1.34 -12.65
CA LYS A 196 -1.90 1.61 -13.06
C LYS A 196 -1.46 0.75 -14.24
N CYS A 197 -1.89 -0.50 -14.34
CA CYS A 197 -1.57 -1.35 -15.49
C CYS A 197 -2.21 -0.85 -16.79
N LEU A 198 -3.34 -0.13 -16.73
CA LEU A 198 -3.96 0.52 -17.88
C LEU A 198 -3.12 1.64 -18.52
N GLU A 199 -2.08 2.13 -17.83
CA GLU A 199 -1.09 3.07 -18.39
C GLU A 199 -0.13 2.36 -19.37
N VAL A 200 -0.09 1.02 -19.38
CA VAL A 200 0.73 0.22 -20.31
C VAL A 200 -0.01 0.03 -21.65
N PRO A 201 0.62 0.35 -22.79
CA PRO A 201 0.00 0.20 -24.11
C PRO A 201 -0.55 -1.21 -24.37
N GLY A 202 -1.72 -1.29 -25.00
CA GLY A 202 -2.41 -2.54 -25.33
C GLY A 202 -3.10 -3.25 -24.16
N MET A 203 -2.91 -2.78 -22.92
CA MET A 203 -3.55 -3.40 -21.75
C MET A 203 -5.08 -3.24 -21.77
N ALA A 204 -5.57 -2.06 -22.17
CA ALA A 204 -7.01 -1.79 -22.24
C ALA A 204 -7.74 -2.77 -23.18
N THR A 205 -7.23 -2.93 -24.40
CA THR A 205 -7.74 -3.87 -25.40
C THR A 205 -7.81 -5.29 -24.85
N ASN A 206 -6.74 -5.75 -24.18
CA ASN A 206 -6.72 -7.08 -23.56
C ASN A 206 -7.76 -7.28 -22.44
N LEU A 207 -8.18 -6.20 -21.78
CA LEU A 207 -9.16 -6.24 -20.69
C LEU A 207 -10.60 -6.12 -21.15
N LEU A 208 -10.86 -5.47 -22.29
CA LEU A 208 -12.22 -5.32 -22.81
C LEU A 208 -12.88 -6.66 -23.16
N ASP A 209 -12.08 -7.67 -23.52
CA ASP A 209 -12.52 -9.07 -23.68
C ASP A 209 -12.90 -9.78 -22.36
N THR A 210 -12.93 -9.05 -21.24
CA THR A 210 -13.21 -9.61 -19.91
C THR A 210 -14.38 -8.90 -19.24
N ASN A 211 -14.85 -9.43 -18.11
CA ASN A 211 -15.91 -8.80 -17.31
C ASN A 211 -15.43 -7.56 -16.51
N VAL A 212 -14.32 -6.94 -16.88
CA VAL A 212 -13.69 -5.84 -16.11
C VAL A 212 -14.63 -4.66 -15.91
N VAL A 213 -15.36 -4.23 -16.96
CA VAL A 213 -16.27 -3.07 -16.90
C VAL A 213 -17.36 -3.32 -15.87
N LYS A 214 -18.01 -4.49 -15.96
CA LYS A 214 -19.06 -4.90 -15.01
C LYS A 214 -18.54 -5.00 -13.57
N ILE A 215 -17.33 -5.54 -13.39
CA ILE A 215 -16.72 -5.65 -12.05
C ILE A 215 -16.42 -4.26 -11.47
N LEU A 216 -15.81 -3.37 -12.25
CA LEU A 216 -15.46 -2.01 -11.80
C LEU A 216 -16.70 -1.16 -11.53
N LEU A 217 -17.73 -1.24 -12.37
CA LEU A 217 -19.03 -0.58 -12.13
C LEU A 217 -19.65 -1.06 -10.81
N LYS A 218 -19.67 -2.38 -10.56
CA LYS A 218 -20.19 -2.93 -9.30
C LYS A 218 -19.41 -2.45 -8.08
N VAL A 219 -18.08 -2.30 -8.19
CA VAL A 219 -17.26 -1.79 -7.08
C VAL A 219 -17.46 -0.29 -6.88
N ALA A 220 -17.47 0.50 -7.95
CA ALA A 220 -17.65 1.95 -7.89
C ALA A 220 -19.04 2.36 -7.39
N GLY A 221 -20.08 1.59 -7.74
CA GLY A 221 -21.48 1.85 -7.38
C GLY A 221 -21.97 1.18 -6.10
N ARG A 222 -21.11 0.69 -5.20
CA ARG A 222 -21.55 0.10 -3.92
C ARG A 222 -22.30 1.14 -3.08
N GLU A 223 -23.43 0.76 -2.49
CA GLU A 223 -24.21 1.62 -1.58
C GLU A 223 -23.61 1.63 -0.15
N ALA A 224 -22.32 1.95 -0.05
CA ALA A 224 -21.60 2.15 1.20
C ALA A 224 -21.12 3.60 1.31
N GLU A 225 -20.71 4.02 2.51
CA GLU A 225 -19.94 5.27 2.67
C GLU A 225 -18.76 5.28 1.70
N LYS A 226 -18.46 6.44 1.10
CA LYS A 226 -17.46 6.57 0.03
C LYS A 226 -16.10 5.99 0.47
N THR A 227 -15.75 4.83 -0.07
CA THR A 227 -14.53 4.08 0.21
C THR A 227 -13.41 4.40 -0.78
N GLN A 228 -12.16 4.13 -0.37
CA GLN A 228 -11.01 4.15 -1.30
C GLN A 228 -11.18 3.13 -2.43
N ALA A 229 -11.86 2.00 -2.17
CA ALA A 229 -12.10 1.00 -3.19
C ALA A 229 -13.01 1.52 -4.31
N GLN A 230 -14.09 2.23 -3.97
CA GLN A 230 -14.97 2.86 -4.94
C GLN A 230 -14.22 3.90 -5.79
N GLU A 231 -13.42 4.75 -5.14
CA GLU A 231 -12.64 5.78 -5.83
C GLU A 231 -11.61 5.17 -6.79
N ASN A 232 -10.83 4.20 -6.33
CA ASN A 232 -9.83 3.53 -7.17
C ASN A 232 -10.50 2.76 -8.33
N ALA A 233 -11.67 2.17 -8.11
CA ALA A 233 -12.41 1.48 -9.17
C ALA A 233 -12.96 2.46 -10.20
N ALA A 234 -13.48 3.61 -9.77
CA ALA A 234 -13.92 4.67 -10.66
C ALA A 234 -12.74 5.21 -11.50
N ILE A 235 -11.59 5.49 -10.88
CA ILE A 235 -10.38 5.93 -11.60
C ILE A 235 -9.95 4.88 -12.63
N ALA A 236 -9.90 3.60 -12.25
CA ALA A 236 -9.54 2.52 -13.16
C ALA A 236 -10.53 2.42 -14.34
N LEU A 237 -11.84 2.58 -14.08
CA LEU A 237 -12.87 2.58 -15.12
C LEU A 237 -12.71 3.76 -16.07
N GLY A 238 -12.50 4.97 -15.55
CA GLY A 238 -12.26 6.16 -16.38
C GLY A 238 -11.04 6.00 -17.28
N LYS A 239 -9.95 5.42 -16.77
CA LYS A 239 -8.76 5.11 -17.58
C LYS A 239 -9.05 4.07 -18.67
N LEU A 240 -9.83 3.04 -18.35
CA LEU A 240 -10.21 2.01 -19.32
C LEU A 240 -11.02 2.63 -20.48
N CYS A 241 -12.02 3.45 -20.17
CA CYS A 241 -12.83 4.15 -21.18
C CYS A 241 -12.01 5.13 -22.03
N ASN A 242 -11.08 5.87 -21.42
CA ASN A 242 -10.21 6.79 -22.16
C ASN A 242 -9.21 6.09 -23.07
N ALA A 243 -8.74 4.90 -22.69
CA ALA A 243 -7.84 4.11 -23.51
C ALA A 243 -8.58 3.48 -24.72
N ASP A 244 -9.85 3.13 -24.55
CA ASP A 244 -10.73 2.62 -25.61
C ASP A 244 -11.11 3.71 -26.62
N ALA A 245 -11.55 4.89 -26.16
CA ALA A 245 -11.93 6.01 -27.03
C ALA A 245 -10.78 6.53 -27.91
N ARG A 246 -9.52 6.34 -27.49
CA ARG A 246 -8.33 6.70 -28.30
C ARG A 246 -7.97 5.65 -29.34
N GLN A 247 -8.57 4.45 -29.30
CA GLN A 247 -8.36 3.39 -30.27
C GLN A 247 -9.44 3.35 -31.35
N VAL A 248 -10.56 4.06 -31.17
CA VAL A 248 -11.59 4.25 -32.19
C VAL A 248 -11.13 5.36 -33.14
N SER A 249 -10.95 5.03 -34.41
CA SER A 249 -10.60 6.01 -35.45
C SER A 249 -11.79 6.94 -35.72
N PRO A 250 -11.59 8.16 -36.26
CA PRO A 250 -12.68 9.08 -36.58
C PRO A 250 -13.76 8.54 -37.54
N GLN A 251 -13.53 7.37 -38.15
CA GLN A 251 -14.44 6.76 -39.12
C GLN A 251 -15.53 5.88 -38.48
N ASP A 252 -15.38 5.46 -37.21
CA ASP A 252 -16.34 4.57 -36.53
C ASP A 252 -17.36 5.31 -35.64
N HIS A 253 -17.29 6.66 -35.63
CA HIS A 253 -18.18 7.51 -34.82
C HIS A 253 -19.67 7.46 -35.23
N ALA A 254 -20.00 6.87 -36.38
CA ALA A 254 -21.37 6.89 -36.91
C ALA A 254 -22.30 5.82 -36.31
N GLU A 255 -21.80 4.82 -35.57
CA GLU A 255 -22.62 3.65 -35.19
C GLU A 255 -22.91 3.53 -33.67
N TYR A 256 -22.28 4.33 -32.81
CA TYR A 256 -22.46 4.26 -31.34
C TYR A 256 -23.22 5.46 -30.74
N LEU A 257 -24.34 5.83 -31.39
CA LEU A 257 -25.35 6.74 -30.83
C LEU A 257 -26.45 5.94 -30.13
N TRP A 258 -26.15 5.30 -29.00
CA TRP A 258 -27.20 4.95 -28.03
C TRP A 258 -26.68 4.98 -26.59
N ALA A 259 -27.42 5.72 -25.75
CA ALA A 259 -27.29 5.92 -24.29
C ALA A 259 -26.37 7.06 -23.76
N PRO A 260 -26.73 8.34 -23.98
CA PRO A 260 -26.09 9.50 -23.32
C PRO A 260 -26.30 9.52 -21.79
N GLU A 261 -27.43 9.01 -21.29
CA GLU A 261 -27.88 9.31 -19.92
C GLU A 261 -27.17 8.51 -18.82
N LEU A 262 -26.56 7.35 -19.14
CA LEU A 262 -25.84 6.53 -18.15
C LEU A 262 -24.34 6.90 -18.04
N VAL A 263 -23.80 7.49 -19.11
CA VAL A 263 -22.37 7.76 -19.30
C VAL A 263 -22.03 9.14 -18.70
N GLU A 264 -22.86 10.14 -18.92
CA GLU A 264 -22.50 11.53 -18.63
C GLU A 264 -22.38 11.85 -17.12
N GLY A 265 -23.27 11.32 -16.28
CA GLY A 265 -23.31 11.67 -14.85
C GLY A 265 -22.19 11.04 -14.02
N THR A 266 -21.88 9.77 -14.27
CA THR A 266 -20.88 9.01 -13.52
C THR A 266 -19.48 9.24 -14.07
N LEU A 267 -19.31 9.31 -15.40
CA LEU A 267 -18.00 9.59 -16.00
C LEU A 267 -17.59 11.05 -15.82
N SER A 268 -18.50 12.03 -15.86
CA SER A 268 -18.13 13.43 -15.59
C SER A 268 -17.69 13.68 -14.16
N LYS A 269 -18.26 12.98 -13.18
CA LYS A 269 -17.77 13.02 -11.78
C LYS A 269 -16.43 12.31 -11.62
N THR A 270 -16.25 11.19 -12.32
CA THR A 270 -15.03 10.39 -12.29
C THR A 270 -13.84 11.09 -12.98
N LEU A 271 -14.07 11.71 -14.15
CA LEU A 271 -13.11 12.55 -14.87
C LEU A 271 -12.71 13.79 -14.08
N ARG A 272 -13.66 14.41 -13.35
CA ARG A 272 -13.36 15.54 -12.45
C ARG A 272 -12.46 15.13 -11.27
N LEU A 273 -12.66 13.94 -10.71
CA LEU A 273 -11.78 13.41 -9.66
C LEU A 273 -10.38 13.05 -10.19
N TYR A 274 -10.31 12.55 -11.43
CA TYR A 274 -9.05 12.26 -12.12
C TYR A 274 -8.21 13.53 -12.35
N ASN A 275 -8.80 14.59 -12.92
CA ASN A 275 -8.08 15.84 -13.23
C ASN A 275 -7.61 16.58 -11.96
N LYS A 276 -8.40 16.55 -10.88
CA LYS A 276 -8.05 17.24 -9.62
C LYS A 276 -6.81 16.66 -8.93
N ARG A 277 -6.42 15.41 -9.23
CA ARG A 277 -5.28 14.74 -8.59
C ARG A 277 -3.97 14.88 -9.37
N GLU A 278 -4.02 14.97 -10.69
CA GLU A 278 -2.84 15.30 -11.51
C GLU A 278 -2.29 16.69 -11.14
N GLU A 279 -3.17 17.65 -10.84
CA GLU A 279 -2.78 18.99 -10.38
C GLU A 279 -2.24 19.00 -8.93
N GLY A 280 -2.74 18.14 -8.06
CA GLY A 280 -2.29 18.04 -6.66
C GLY A 280 -1.02 17.21 -6.44
N GLY A 281 -0.63 16.38 -7.42
CA GLY A 281 0.56 15.54 -7.35
C GLY A 281 1.88 16.29 -7.56
N LEU A 282 1.84 17.49 -8.14
CA LEU A 282 3.01 18.33 -8.40
C LEU A 282 3.42 19.21 -7.21
N ASN A 283 2.62 19.30 -6.14
CA ASN A 283 2.81 20.34 -5.11
C ASN A 283 3.14 19.83 -3.69
N ILE A 284 3.46 18.54 -3.51
CA ILE A 284 3.82 17.99 -2.18
C ILE A 284 5.31 18.16 -1.85
N GLN A 285 6.15 18.58 -2.80
CA GLN A 285 7.57 18.87 -2.56
C GLN A 285 7.87 20.33 -2.15
N ALA A 286 6.91 21.24 -2.23
CA ALA A 286 7.14 22.66 -1.91
C ALA A 286 6.85 23.02 -0.44
N GLN A 287 5.99 22.27 0.26
CA GLN A 287 5.54 22.64 1.62
C GLN A 287 6.52 22.30 2.76
N CYS A 288 7.67 21.68 2.47
CA CYS A 288 8.68 21.31 3.48
C CYS A 288 9.93 22.21 3.49
N ARG A 289 9.93 23.35 2.77
CA ARG A 289 11.11 24.22 2.65
C ARG A 289 11.02 25.60 3.33
N GLU A 290 9.91 25.94 4.01
CA GLU A 290 9.77 27.28 4.61
C GLU A 290 9.82 27.33 6.16
N ASP A 291 9.87 26.20 6.87
CA ASP A 291 9.95 26.21 8.35
C ASP A 291 11.38 26.07 8.91
N ALA A 292 12.40 26.39 8.11
CA ALA A 292 13.81 26.35 8.51
C ALA A 292 14.52 27.69 8.28
N SER A 293 14.01 28.77 8.86
CA SER A 293 14.77 30.01 9.00
C SER A 293 14.42 30.79 10.27
N SER A 294 15.16 30.51 11.35
CA SER A 294 15.79 31.47 12.27
C SER A 294 15.79 30.96 13.72
N PRO A 295 16.95 30.85 14.39
CA PRO A 295 17.02 30.62 15.83
C PRO A 295 16.70 31.91 16.60
N PRO A 296 16.07 31.86 17.79
CA PRO A 296 15.96 33.03 18.63
C PRO A 296 17.33 33.39 19.20
N GLY A 297 17.72 34.65 19.00
CA GLY A 297 18.94 35.23 19.53
C GLY A 297 18.99 35.15 21.06
N ILE A 298 20.14 34.75 21.55
CA ILE A 298 20.54 34.90 22.95
C ILE A 298 20.85 36.39 23.14
N SER A 299 20.01 37.09 23.91
CA SER A 299 20.40 38.39 24.48
C SER A 299 21.17 38.14 25.76
N SER A 300 22.45 38.55 25.75
CA SER A 300 23.30 38.76 26.91
C SER A 300 22.64 39.75 27.86
N GLU A 301 22.53 39.41 29.13
CA GLU A 301 22.70 40.39 30.20
C GLU A 301 24.16 40.30 30.63
N MET A 302 24.81 41.46 30.52
CA MET A 302 26.23 41.83 30.72
C MET A 302 27.21 41.44 29.62
#